data_AF-A0AAQ3MDN2-F1
#
_entry.id   AF-A0AAQ3MDN2-F1
#
_cell.length_a   1.000
_cell.length_b   1.000
_cell.length_c   1.000
_cell.angle_alpha   90.00
_cell.angle_beta   90.00
_cell.angle_gamma   90.00
#
_symmetry.space_group_name_H-M   'P 1'
#
loop_
_entity.id
_entity.type
_entity.pdbx_description
1 polymer ?
#
loop_
_entity_poly.entity_id
_entity_poly.type
_entity_poly.pdbx_seq_one_letter_code
_entity_poly.pdbx_strand_id
1 'polypeptide(L)'
;MEASAAELERILCYRFKNRKLLEEALTHSSFTEGVSYERLEFIGDPIISLAISNYLFLAYPNLDPGHLSILRAANISTEKLARVAVRYGLHVFVRHHAQPLMDQVERFVEAVALENPSVVSHGGSVKAPKILADIVESIAGAIYVDVGCDLEKLWKYFRRILEPIVTPGDLEQQPQPVSTLFEICQKRGKHVEFKHVRTKTASIANVFVDGKFIASASSAQKDLAKLEAAKIALDRLASLVPPPTSVKPSSRNIELNFFTDEDGNMSIEAAKHRLHEYCESRRWSKPVYSIEKDSGPSHERRFICSVQITMKEEARILQISGYEKSRVKDAQNSAASMMLVALFEM
;
A
#
# COMPACT_ATOMS: atom_id res chain seq x y z
N MET A 1 -18.78 -21.83 27.68
CA MET A 1 -18.46 -20.41 27.49
C MET A 1 -17.09 -20.02 28.03
N GLU A 2 -16.73 -20.38 29.27
CA GLU A 2 -15.44 -19.96 29.87
C GLU A 2 -14.18 -20.42 29.09
N ALA A 3 -14.16 -21.66 28.59
CA ALA A 3 -13.04 -22.18 27.81
C ALA A 3 -12.84 -21.44 26.46
N SER A 4 -13.94 -20.97 25.86
CA SER A 4 -13.95 -20.22 24.60
C SER A 4 -13.52 -18.76 24.80
N ALA A 5 -13.92 -18.14 25.92
CA ALA A 5 -13.47 -16.80 26.29
C ALA A 5 -11.97 -16.76 26.62
N ALA A 6 -11.44 -17.74 27.36
CA ALA A 6 -10.02 -17.81 27.70
C ALA A 6 -9.13 -17.98 26.47
N GLU A 7 -9.56 -18.78 25.49
CA GLU A 7 -8.85 -18.93 24.22
C GLU A 7 -8.85 -17.61 23.43
N LEU A 8 -9.96 -16.89 23.41
CA LEU A 8 -10.03 -15.60 22.74
C LEU A 8 -9.17 -14.54 23.43
N GLU A 9 -9.16 -14.48 24.76
CA GLU A 9 -8.24 -13.62 25.52
C GLU A 9 -6.76 -13.90 25.17
N ARG A 10 -6.42 -15.19 24.91
CA ARG A 10 -5.08 -15.61 24.46
C ARG A 10 -4.78 -15.14 23.03
N ILE A 11 -5.73 -15.30 22.10
CA ILE A 11 -5.62 -14.83 20.71
C ILE A 11 -5.42 -13.31 20.68
N LEU A 12 -6.23 -12.57 21.43
CA LEU A 12 -6.18 -11.11 21.52
C LEU A 12 -4.97 -10.60 22.32
N CYS A 13 -4.28 -11.48 23.05
CA CYS A 13 -3.23 -11.12 24.01
C CYS A 13 -3.71 -10.04 25.01
N TYR A 14 -4.99 -10.11 25.39
CA TYR A 14 -5.65 -9.17 26.29
C TYR A 14 -6.59 -9.92 27.22
N ARG A 15 -6.49 -9.66 28.52
CA ARG A 15 -7.37 -10.24 29.54
C ARG A 15 -8.38 -9.18 29.99
N PHE A 16 -9.66 -9.46 29.78
CA PHE A 16 -10.72 -8.53 30.11
C PHE A 16 -10.93 -8.44 31.62
N LYS A 17 -11.08 -7.23 32.14
CA LYS A 17 -11.55 -7.01 33.51
C LYS A 17 -13.04 -7.34 33.61
N ASN A 18 -13.80 -6.91 32.60
CA ASN A 18 -15.21 -7.26 32.46
C ASN A 18 -15.43 -8.18 31.24
N ARG A 19 -15.49 -9.49 31.50
CA ARG A 19 -15.72 -10.50 30.46
C ARG A 19 -17.05 -10.36 29.72
N LYS A 20 -18.05 -9.70 30.31
CA LYS A 20 -19.33 -9.43 29.63
C LYS A 20 -19.16 -8.57 28.37
N LEU A 21 -18.15 -7.71 28.32
CA LEU A 21 -17.83 -6.91 27.14
C LEU A 21 -17.38 -7.79 25.97
N LEU A 22 -16.57 -8.82 26.25
CA LEU A 22 -16.15 -9.80 25.25
C LEU A 22 -17.34 -10.65 24.77
N GLU A 23 -18.23 -11.01 25.70
CA GLU A 23 -19.45 -11.74 25.36
C GLU A 23 -20.38 -10.90 24.47
N GLU A 24 -20.59 -9.62 24.79
CA GLU A 24 -21.39 -8.67 23.99
C GLU A 24 -20.77 -8.47 22.60
N ALA A 25 -19.45 -8.28 22.51
CA ALA A 25 -18.75 -8.07 21.24
C ALA A 25 -18.91 -9.23 20.23
N LEU A 26 -19.14 -10.46 20.72
CA LEU A 26 -19.30 -11.65 19.89
C LEU A 26 -20.77 -12.07 19.69
N THR A 27 -21.73 -11.28 20.15
CA THR A 27 -23.15 -11.64 20.08
C THR A 27 -23.82 -10.89 18.94
N HIS A 28 -24.19 -11.60 17.87
CA HIS A 28 -24.92 -11.01 16.75
C HIS A 28 -26.39 -10.75 17.13
N SER A 29 -27.02 -9.76 16.51
CA SER A 29 -28.41 -9.35 16.79
C SER A 29 -29.47 -10.44 16.55
N SER A 30 -29.13 -11.48 15.78
CA SER A 30 -29.98 -12.67 15.61
C SER A 30 -29.96 -13.64 16.80
N PHE A 31 -29.03 -13.46 17.74
CA PHE A 31 -28.97 -14.21 18.99
C PHE A 31 -29.83 -13.48 20.03
N THR A 32 -31.02 -14.03 20.31
CA THR A 32 -32.03 -13.37 21.16
C THR A 32 -31.67 -13.36 22.64
N GLU A 33 -30.70 -14.16 23.05
CA GLU A 33 -30.27 -14.31 24.45
C GLU A 33 -29.03 -13.45 24.75
N GLY A 34 -29.11 -12.12 24.58
CA GLY A 34 -27.99 -11.25 24.91
C GLY A 34 -28.10 -9.83 24.38
N VAL A 35 -27.13 -9.01 24.75
CA VAL A 35 -26.93 -7.68 24.16
C VAL A 35 -26.11 -7.85 22.87
N SER A 36 -26.56 -7.25 21.78
CA SER A 36 -25.88 -7.31 20.49
C SER A 36 -24.58 -6.51 20.49
N TYR A 37 -23.64 -6.89 19.64
CA TYR A 37 -22.36 -6.22 19.48
C TYR A 37 -22.48 -4.78 18.93
N GLU A 38 -23.64 -4.39 18.38
CA GLU A 38 -23.83 -3.18 17.57
C GLU A 38 -23.47 -1.88 18.32
N ARG A 39 -23.66 -1.85 19.65
CA ARG A 39 -23.24 -0.70 20.47
C ARG A 39 -21.73 -0.60 20.62
N LEU A 40 -21.05 -1.74 20.67
CA LEU A 40 -19.59 -1.82 20.71
C LEU A 40 -18.99 -1.58 19.33
N GLU A 41 -19.62 -2.05 18.25
CA GLU A 41 -19.27 -1.71 16.86
C GLU A 41 -19.32 -0.18 16.68
N PHE A 42 -20.41 0.45 17.11
CA PHE A 42 -20.62 1.90 16.98
C PHE A 42 -19.49 2.73 17.58
N ILE A 43 -18.94 2.34 18.74
CA ILE A 43 -17.79 3.04 19.34
C ILE A 43 -16.45 2.51 18.79
N GLY A 44 -16.44 1.26 18.34
CA GLY A 44 -15.29 0.53 17.79
C GLY A 44 -14.77 1.08 16.46
N ASP A 45 -15.66 1.32 15.50
CA ASP A 45 -15.31 1.87 14.19
C ASP A 45 -14.54 3.21 14.29
N PRO A 46 -15.09 4.27 14.94
CA PRO A 46 -14.39 5.54 15.03
C PRO A 46 -13.09 5.44 15.85
N ILE A 47 -13.01 4.58 16.87
CA ILE A 47 -11.80 4.47 17.68
C ILE A 47 -10.67 3.75 16.93
N ILE A 48 -10.97 2.71 16.15
CA ILE A 48 -9.98 2.08 15.26
C ILE A 48 -9.50 3.09 14.23
N SER A 49 -10.42 3.83 13.61
CA SER A 49 -10.11 4.87 12.63
C SER A 49 -9.20 5.95 13.20
N LEU A 50 -9.43 6.40 14.44
CA LEU A 50 -8.57 7.36 15.12
C LEU A 50 -7.20 6.75 15.46
N ALA A 51 -7.17 5.52 15.99
CA ALA A 51 -5.93 4.85 16.38
C ALA A 51 -4.99 4.65 15.18
N ILE A 52 -5.54 4.16 14.06
CA ILE A 52 -4.76 3.98 12.83
C ILE A 52 -4.34 5.33 12.25
N SER A 53 -5.20 6.37 12.30
CA SER A 53 -4.86 7.70 11.79
C SER A 53 -3.67 8.29 12.56
N ASN A 54 -3.68 8.17 13.89
CA ASN A 54 -2.58 8.60 14.74
C ASN A 54 -1.29 7.84 14.41
N TYR A 55 -1.37 6.52 14.23
CA TYR A 55 -0.21 5.73 13.83
C TYR A 55 0.36 6.15 12.47
N LEU A 56 -0.48 6.28 11.45
CA LEU A 56 -0.06 6.64 10.09
C LEU A 56 0.51 8.05 10.02
N PHE A 57 -0.10 9.01 10.74
CA PHE A 57 0.38 10.38 10.82
C PHE A 57 1.78 10.47 11.40
N LEU A 58 2.07 9.69 12.46
CA LEU A 58 3.38 9.65 13.09
C LEU A 58 4.40 8.85 12.26
N ALA A 59 3.97 7.77 11.61
CA ALA A 59 4.84 6.91 10.82
C ALA A 59 5.27 7.55 9.48
N TYR A 60 4.41 8.39 8.88
CA TYR A 60 4.63 8.97 7.56
C TYR A 60 4.46 10.50 7.55
N PRO A 61 5.36 11.25 8.23
CA PRO A 61 5.21 12.70 8.42
C PRO A 61 5.27 13.54 7.13
N ASN A 62 5.84 12.98 6.05
CA ASN A 62 5.99 13.65 4.76
C ASN A 62 4.92 13.23 3.73
N LEU A 63 4.03 12.30 4.09
CA LEU A 63 3.00 11.82 3.19
C LEU A 63 1.86 12.85 3.14
N ASP A 64 1.33 13.11 1.94
CA ASP A 64 0.27 14.09 1.81
C ASP A 64 -1.05 13.62 2.48
N PRO A 65 -1.96 14.54 2.84
CA PRO A 65 -3.22 14.18 3.49
C PRO A 65 -4.13 13.25 2.66
N GLY A 66 -4.01 13.29 1.32
CA GLY A 66 -4.79 12.44 0.42
C GLY A 66 -4.34 10.99 0.52
N HIS A 67 -3.04 10.74 0.39
CA HIS A 67 -2.44 9.42 0.52
C HIS A 67 -2.60 8.87 1.94
N LEU A 68 -2.50 9.70 2.98
CA LEU A 68 -2.85 9.29 4.35
C LEU A 68 -4.30 8.80 4.46
N SER A 69 -5.23 9.46 3.76
CA SER A 69 -6.63 9.06 3.73
C SER A 69 -6.85 7.73 3.01
N ILE A 70 -6.16 7.50 1.89
CA ILE A 70 -6.17 6.21 1.16
C ILE A 70 -5.58 5.10 2.05
N LEU A 71 -4.45 5.37 2.68
CA LEU A 71 -3.74 4.42 3.53
C LEU A 71 -4.55 4.05 4.78
N ARG A 72 -5.23 5.03 5.38
CA ARG A 72 -6.21 4.78 6.43
C ARG A 72 -7.32 3.87 5.91
N ALA A 73 -7.97 4.24 4.81
CA ALA A 73 -9.08 3.47 4.25
C ALA A 73 -8.69 2.02 3.92
N ALA A 74 -7.47 1.79 3.42
CA ALA A 74 -6.96 0.45 3.14
C ALA A 74 -6.76 -0.40 4.41
N ASN A 75 -6.45 0.23 5.54
CA ASN A 75 -6.22 -0.43 6.82
C ASN A 75 -7.49 -0.68 7.65
N ILE A 76 -8.59 0.02 7.36
CA ILE A 76 -9.87 -0.10 8.11
C ILE A 76 -11.05 -0.46 7.22
N SER A 77 -10.81 -0.91 5.99
CA SER A 77 -11.89 -1.34 5.13
C SER A 77 -12.58 -2.59 5.72
N THR A 78 -13.88 -2.75 5.43
CA THR A 78 -14.63 -3.97 5.80
C THR A 78 -13.90 -5.23 5.34
N GLU A 79 -13.31 -5.20 4.15
CA GLU A 79 -12.49 -6.28 3.61
C GLU A 79 -11.28 -6.59 4.50
N LYS A 80 -10.50 -5.55 4.86
CA LYS A 80 -9.31 -5.69 5.69
C LYS A 80 -9.64 -6.25 7.07
N LEU A 81 -10.68 -5.72 7.71
CA LEU A 81 -11.11 -6.16 9.03
C LEU A 81 -11.72 -7.57 8.98
N ALA A 82 -12.47 -7.92 7.92
CA ALA A 82 -12.96 -9.28 7.74
C ALA A 82 -11.82 -10.29 7.60
N ARG A 83 -10.75 -9.95 6.87
CA ARG A 83 -9.54 -10.79 6.75
C ARG A 83 -8.84 -10.97 8.09
N VAL A 84 -8.81 -9.93 8.92
CA VAL A 84 -8.33 -10.03 10.31
C VAL A 84 -9.16 -11.04 11.10
N ALA A 85 -10.50 -10.97 11.02
CA ALA A 85 -11.36 -11.93 11.70
C ALA A 85 -11.15 -13.38 11.24
N VAL A 86 -10.90 -13.61 9.95
CA VAL A 86 -10.58 -14.94 9.42
C VAL A 86 -9.21 -15.40 9.92
N ARG A 87 -8.18 -14.55 9.80
CA ARG A 87 -6.80 -14.87 10.18
C ARG A 87 -6.66 -15.33 11.62
N TYR A 88 -7.39 -14.70 12.53
CA TYR A 88 -7.38 -15.01 13.96
C TYR A 88 -8.49 -15.98 14.38
N GLY A 89 -9.27 -16.53 13.44
CA GLY A 89 -10.34 -17.47 13.75
C GLY A 89 -11.51 -16.88 14.55
N LEU A 90 -11.65 -15.56 14.59
CA LEU A 90 -12.64 -14.86 15.42
C LEU A 90 -14.09 -15.22 15.05
N HIS A 91 -14.32 -15.50 13.78
CA HIS A 91 -15.63 -15.89 13.24
C HIS A 91 -16.22 -17.15 13.90
N VAL A 92 -15.37 -18.06 14.40
CA VAL A 92 -15.80 -19.30 15.09
C VAL A 92 -16.41 -19.02 16.47
N PHE A 93 -16.11 -17.85 17.04
CA PHE A 93 -16.56 -17.47 18.38
C PHE A 93 -17.88 -16.68 18.37
N VAL A 94 -18.38 -16.32 17.19
CA VAL A 94 -19.59 -15.49 17.05
C VAL A 94 -20.83 -16.31 17.42
N ARG A 95 -21.67 -15.75 18.27
CA ARG A 95 -22.98 -16.31 18.62
C ARG A 95 -24.03 -15.73 17.69
N HIS A 96 -24.69 -16.58 16.92
CA HIS A 96 -25.75 -16.18 16.01
C HIS A 96 -26.70 -17.36 15.75
N HIS A 97 -27.92 -17.05 15.29
CA HIS A 97 -28.88 -18.04 14.78
C HIS A 97 -29.13 -17.91 13.27
N ALA A 98 -28.38 -17.03 12.58
CA ALA A 98 -28.54 -16.78 11.16
C ALA A 98 -27.74 -17.79 10.31
N GLN A 99 -28.41 -18.79 9.73
CA GLN A 99 -27.80 -19.77 8.84
C GLN A 99 -27.28 -19.19 7.51
N PRO A 100 -27.99 -18.29 6.79
CA PRO A 100 -27.51 -17.73 5.50
C PRO A 100 -26.21 -16.91 5.59
N LEU A 101 -25.84 -16.53 6.81
CA LEU A 101 -24.62 -15.79 7.10
C LEU A 101 -23.40 -16.74 7.13
N MET A 102 -23.60 -18.01 7.49
CA MET A 102 -22.53 -19.03 7.50
C MET A 102 -22.03 -19.32 6.10
N ASP A 103 -22.92 -19.51 5.12
CA ASP A 103 -22.52 -19.76 3.74
C ASP A 103 -21.63 -18.64 3.17
N GLN A 104 -21.90 -17.38 3.55
CA GLN A 104 -21.10 -16.23 3.09
C GLN A 104 -19.74 -16.18 3.79
N VAL A 105 -19.71 -16.47 5.10
CA VAL A 105 -18.48 -16.54 5.89
C VAL A 105 -17.60 -17.67 5.40
N GLU A 106 -18.15 -18.88 5.22
CA GLU A 106 -17.41 -20.05 4.72
C GLU A 106 -16.79 -19.80 3.35
N ARG A 107 -17.56 -19.30 2.39
CA ARG A 107 -17.03 -18.94 1.05
C ARG A 107 -15.92 -17.91 1.13
N PHE A 108 -16.03 -16.93 2.03
CA PHE A 108 -15.00 -15.92 2.21
C PHE A 108 -13.74 -16.51 2.88
N VAL A 109 -13.90 -17.36 3.90
CA VAL A 109 -12.81 -18.07 4.57
C VAL A 109 -12.05 -18.96 3.57
N GLU A 110 -12.75 -19.73 2.75
CA GLU A 110 -12.16 -20.55 1.69
C GLU A 110 -11.39 -19.71 0.67
N ALA A 111 -11.98 -18.60 0.22
CA ALA A 111 -11.32 -17.68 -0.71
C ALA A 111 -10.01 -17.11 -0.10
N VAL A 112 -10.05 -16.64 1.15
CA VAL A 112 -8.87 -16.12 1.85
C VAL A 112 -7.80 -17.19 2.07
N ALA A 113 -8.20 -18.45 2.31
CA ALA A 113 -7.27 -19.56 2.49
C ALA A 113 -6.50 -19.94 1.22
N LEU A 114 -7.08 -19.69 0.04
CA LEU A 114 -6.45 -19.93 -1.27
C LEU A 114 -5.54 -18.77 -1.71
N GLU A 115 -5.62 -17.63 -1.04
CA GLU A 115 -4.79 -16.46 -1.35
C GLU A 115 -3.38 -16.62 -0.74
N ASN A 116 -2.38 -15.99 -1.37
CA ASN A 116 -1.01 -16.06 -0.88
C ASN A 116 -0.86 -15.23 0.41
N PRO A 117 -0.53 -15.83 1.57
CA PRO A 117 -0.46 -15.14 2.86
C PRO A 117 0.66 -14.09 2.94
N SER A 118 1.58 -14.08 1.98
CA SER A 118 2.72 -13.15 1.93
C SER A 118 2.37 -11.78 1.35
N VAL A 119 1.19 -11.63 0.73
CA VAL A 119 0.76 -10.38 0.10
C VAL A 119 -0.26 -9.69 1.01
N VAL A 120 0.01 -8.44 1.39
CA VAL A 120 -0.94 -7.63 2.16
C VAL A 120 -2.10 -7.24 1.25
N SER A 121 -3.11 -8.10 1.19
CA SER A 121 -4.32 -7.83 0.40
C SER A 121 -5.26 -6.90 1.16
N HIS A 122 -5.59 -5.76 0.55
CA HIS A 122 -6.62 -4.83 1.01
C HIS A 122 -7.89 -4.85 0.11
N GLY A 123 -7.99 -5.85 -0.78
CA GLY A 123 -9.12 -6.05 -1.70
C GLY A 123 -9.13 -7.47 -2.26
N GLY A 124 -10.27 -8.14 -2.27
CA GLY A 124 -10.40 -9.56 -2.63
C GLY A 124 -11.35 -9.85 -3.78
N SER A 125 -11.28 -11.10 -4.25
CA SER A 125 -12.17 -11.63 -5.29
C SER A 125 -13.57 -11.98 -4.77
N VAL A 126 -13.79 -11.98 -3.46
CA VAL A 126 -15.08 -12.27 -2.85
C VAL A 126 -15.46 -11.15 -1.92
N LYS A 127 -16.69 -10.66 -2.02
CA LYS A 127 -17.21 -9.62 -1.14
C LYS A 127 -17.17 -10.10 0.31
N ALA A 128 -16.46 -9.36 1.16
CA ALA A 128 -16.39 -9.64 2.59
C ALA A 128 -17.77 -9.56 3.28
N PRO A 129 -18.15 -10.57 4.09
CA PRO A 129 -19.32 -10.49 4.96
C PRO A 129 -19.15 -9.40 6.01
N LYS A 130 -20.11 -8.46 6.10
CA LYS A 130 -20.02 -7.28 6.98
C LYS A 130 -19.79 -7.66 8.45
N ILE A 131 -20.46 -8.72 8.92
CA ILE A 131 -20.34 -9.24 10.28
C ILE A 131 -18.88 -9.48 10.70
N LEU A 132 -18.00 -9.89 9.79
CA LEU A 132 -16.60 -10.16 10.12
C LEU A 132 -15.82 -8.89 10.42
N ALA A 133 -16.18 -7.77 9.80
CA ALA A 133 -15.63 -6.46 10.16
C ALA A 133 -16.26 -5.96 11.47
N ASP A 134 -17.58 -6.07 11.58
CA ASP A 134 -18.33 -5.57 12.74
C ASP A 134 -17.83 -6.21 14.06
N ILE A 135 -17.48 -7.50 14.05
CA ILE A 135 -16.94 -8.18 15.24
C ILE A 135 -15.53 -7.71 15.60
N VAL A 136 -14.72 -7.31 14.62
CA VAL A 136 -13.38 -6.77 14.89
C VAL A 136 -13.50 -5.37 15.49
N GLU A 137 -14.42 -4.56 14.95
CA GLU A 137 -14.80 -3.25 15.48
C GLU A 137 -15.36 -3.37 16.89
N SER A 138 -16.29 -4.29 17.13
CA SER A 138 -16.88 -4.51 18.44
C SER A 138 -15.86 -4.98 19.49
N ILE A 139 -14.89 -5.84 19.12
CA ILE A 139 -13.80 -6.25 20.02
C ILE A 139 -12.92 -5.05 20.35
N ALA A 140 -12.60 -4.18 19.39
CA ALA A 140 -11.88 -2.94 19.69
C ALA A 140 -12.66 -2.04 20.65
N GLY A 141 -13.97 -1.88 20.42
CA GLY A 141 -14.86 -1.15 21.31
C GLY A 141 -14.90 -1.73 22.72
N ALA A 142 -14.95 -3.06 22.84
CA ALA A 142 -14.92 -3.77 24.11
C ALA A 142 -13.60 -3.52 24.88
N ILE A 143 -12.45 -3.66 24.20
CA ILE A 143 -11.14 -3.39 24.80
C ILE A 143 -11.05 -1.92 25.22
N TYR A 144 -11.47 -0.99 24.36
CA TYR A 144 -11.45 0.43 24.62
C TYR A 144 -12.23 0.80 25.89
N VAL A 145 -13.44 0.26 26.04
CA VAL A 145 -14.25 0.47 27.26
C VAL A 145 -13.58 -0.16 28.48
N ASP A 146 -13.03 -1.37 28.36
CA ASP A 146 -12.41 -2.10 29.49
C ASP A 146 -11.09 -1.47 29.99
N VAL A 147 -10.36 -0.78 29.11
CA VAL A 147 -9.16 0.00 29.46
C VAL A 147 -9.48 1.42 29.96
N GLY A 148 -10.76 1.80 30.05
CA GLY A 148 -11.20 3.10 30.56
C GLY A 148 -11.17 4.21 29.52
N CYS A 149 -11.53 3.90 28.27
CA CYS A 149 -11.56 4.83 27.14
C CYS A 149 -10.18 5.44 26.82
N ASP A 150 -9.12 4.64 26.93
CA ASP A 150 -7.73 5.05 26.69
C ASP A 150 -7.26 4.51 25.32
N LEU A 151 -7.05 5.43 24.37
CA LEU A 151 -6.65 5.12 23.00
C LEU A 151 -5.25 4.48 22.92
N GLU A 152 -4.30 4.93 23.76
CA GLU A 152 -2.93 4.42 23.73
C GLU A 152 -2.88 2.98 24.24
N LYS A 153 -3.63 2.70 25.31
CA LYS A 153 -3.79 1.33 25.82
C LYS A 153 -4.50 0.43 24.82
N LEU A 154 -5.57 0.92 24.17
CA LEU A 154 -6.23 0.18 23.08
C LEU A 154 -5.21 -0.18 22.00
N TRP A 155 -4.48 0.82 21.48
CA TRP A 155 -3.52 0.62 20.38
C TRP A 155 -2.44 -0.40 20.74
N LYS A 156 -1.94 -0.38 21.98
CA LYS A 156 -0.94 -1.35 22.47
C LYS A 156 -1.39 -2.80 22.30
N TYR A 157 -2.65 -3.12 22.58
CA TYR A 157 -3.17 -4.47 22.46
C TYR A 157 -3.69 -4.77 21.04
N PHE A 158 -4.41 -3.81 20.46
CA PHE A 158 -5.16 -4.02 19.24
C PHE A 158 -4.30 -3.97 17.97
N ARG A 159 -3.18 -3.22 17.98
CA ARG A 159 -2.28 -3.11 16.82
C ARG A 159 -1.86 -4.48 16.30
N ARG A 160 -1.52 -5.42 17.21
CA ARG A 160 -1.07 -6.77 16.84
C ARG A 160 -2.11 -7.50 15.99
N ILE A 161 -3.39 -7.31 16.29
CA ILE A 161 -4.50 -7.95 15.59
C ILE A 161 -4.67 -7.34 14.19
N LEU A 162 -4.38 -6.05 14.01
CA LEU A 162 -4.45 -5.38 12.70
C LEU A 162 -3.30 -5.74 11.75
N GLU A 163 -2.21 -6.32 12.25
CA GLU A 163 -1.06 -6.69 11.41
C GLU A 163 -1.44 -7.75 10.36
N PRO A 164 -0.84 -7.71 9.15
CA PRO A 164 0.09 -6.68 8.68
C PRO A 164 -0.63 -5.36 8.37
N ILE A 165 -0.09 -4.24 8.83
CA ILE A 165 -0.60 -2.91 8.43
C ILE A 165 -0.17 -2.63 6.99
N VAL A 166 -1.13 -2.23 6.14
CA VAL A 166 -0.87 -1.77 4.76
C VAL A 166 0.03 -0.54 4.81
N THR A 167 1.13 -0.58 4.08
CA THR A 167 2.10 0.50 3.93
C THR A 167 1.93 1.24 2.59
N PRO A 168 2.52 2.44 2.41
CA PRO A 168 2.54 3.12 1.12
C PRO A 168 3.11 2.24 -0.01
N GLY A 169 4.17 1.47 0.27
CA GLY A 169 4.76 0.56 -0.71
C GLY A 169 3.80 -0.55 -1.14
N ASP A 170 2.96 -1.06 -0.23
CA ASP A 170 1.92 -2.05 -0.57
C ASP A 170 0.86 -1.44 -1.49
N LEU A 171 0.47 -0.18 -1.26
CA LEU A 171 -0.48 0.54 -2.12
C LEU A 171 0.09 0.80 -3.52
N GLU A 172 1.38 1.07 -3.63
CA GLU A 172 2.06 1.26 -4.92
C GLU A 172 2.12 -0.05 -5.72
N GLN A 173 2.25 -1.19 -5.04
CA GLN A 173 2.22 -2.52 -5.65
C GLN A 173 0.80 -3.02 -5.95
N GLN A 174 -0.23 -2.49 -5.27
CA GLN A 174 -1.64 -2.78 -5.50
C GLN A 174 -2.48 -1.50 -5.69
N PRO A 175 -2.28 -0.74 -6.78
CA PRO A 175 -2.97 0.53 -6.98
C PRO A 175 -4.49 0.30 -7.06
N GLN A 176 -5.26 1.09 -6.30
CA GLN A 176 -6.73 1.09 -6.27
C GLN A 176 -7.28 1.88 -7.47
N PRO A 177 -7.54 1.24 -8.62
CA PRO A 177 -7.64 1.93 -9.90
C PRO A 177 -8.84 2.87 -9.96
N VAL A 178 -9.91 2.50 -9.24
CA VAL A 178 -11.13 3.31 -9.13
C VAL A 178 -10.88 4.61 -8.37
N SER A 179 -10.26 4.54 -7.20
CA SER A 179 -9.98 5.72 -6.36
C SER A 179 -8.98 6.64 -7.05
N THR A 180 -7.91 6.09 -7.59
CA THR A 180 -6.89 6.84 -8.36
C THR A 180 -7.52 7.56 -9.56
N LEU A 181 -8.46 6.91 -10.26
CA LEU A 181 -9.19 7.53 -11.37
C LEU A 181 -10.03 8.73 -10.91
N PHE A 182 -10.77 8.58 -9.80
CA PHE A 182 -11.55 9.69 -9.23
C PHE A 182 -10.64 10.87 -8.86
N GLU A 183 -9.53 10.61 -8.17
CA GLU A 183 -8.60 11.66 -7.75
C GLU A 183 -7.98 12.41 -8.93
N ILE A 184 -7.49 11.70 -9.97
CA ILE A 184 -6.89 12.32 -11.15
C ILE A 184 -7.91 13.18 -11.89
N CYS A 185 -9.13 12.67 -12.07
CA CYS A 185 -10.19 13.41 -12.74
C CYS A 185 -10.63 14.63 -11.93
N GLN A 186 -10.80 14.49 -10.61
CA GLN A 186 -11.18 15.59 -9.73
C GLN A 186 -10.11 16.70 -9.69
N LYS A 187 -8.82 16.33 -9.60
CA LYS A 187 -7.70 17.29 -9.71
C LYS A 187 -7.70 18.06 -11.04
N ARG A 188 -8.25 17.46 -12.10
CA ARG A 188 -8.41 18.08 -13.42
C ARG A 188 -9.76 18.80 -13.61
N GLY A 189 -10.57 18.92 -12.54
CA GLY A 189 -11.89 19.54 -12.59
C GLY A 189 -12.94 18.73 -13.37
N LYS A 190 -12.73 17.42 -13.52
CA LYS A 190 -13.59 16.51 -14.29
C LYS A 190 -14.39 15.58 -13.39
N HIS A 191 -15.60 15.24 -13.80
CA HIS A 191 -16.49 14.33 -13.08
C HIS A 191 -16.46 12.93 -13.68
N VAL A 192 -16.20 11.91 -12.85
CA VAL A 192 -16.22 10.49 -13.25
C VAL A 192 -17.57 9.86 -12.92
N GLU A 193 -18.16 9.15 -13.87
CA GLU A 193 -19.40 8.39 -13.70
C GLU A 193 -19.20 6.94 -14.13
N PHE A 194 -19.67 5.99 -13.32
CA PHE A 194 -19.66 4.56 -13.65
C PHE A 194 -21.08 4.09 -13.94
N LYS A 195 -21.35 3.66 -15.19
CA LYS A 195 -22.63 3.03 -15.57
C LYS A 195 -22.45 1.52 -15.64
N HIS A 196 -23.36 0.79 -15.02
CA HIS A 196 -23.32 -0.66 -14.98
C HIS A 196 -24.42 -1.27 -15.85
N VAL A 197 -24.04 -2.26 -16.64
CA VAL A 197 -24.96 -3.05 -17.47
C VAL A 197 -24.78 -4.52 -17.11
N ARG A 198 -25.86 -5.18 -16.69
CA ARG A 198 -25.83 -6.61 -16.36
C ARG A 198 -26.34 -7.41 -17.56
N THR A 199 -25.54 -8.35 -18.05
CA THR A 199 -25.94 -9.34 -19.05
C THR A 199 -26.22 -10.69 -18.37
N LYS A 200 -26.71 -11.67 -19.13
CA LYS A 200 -27.02 -13.02 -18.61
C LYS A 200 -25.80 -13.75 -18.05
N THR A 201 -24.60 -13.42 -18.51
CA THR A 201 -23.35 -14.13 -18.19
C THR A 201 -22.29 -13.26 -17.52
N ALA A 202 -22.42 -11.93 -17.56
CA ALA A 202 -21.42 -11.02 -16.99
C ALA A 202 -22.03 -9.69 -16.52
N SER A 203 -21.32 -8.99 -15.64
CA SER A 203 -21.53 -7.59 -15.32
C SER A 203 -20.53 -6.76 -16.11
N ILE A 204 -20.99 -5.72 -16.79
CA ILE A 204 -20.18 -4.78 -17.55
C ILE A 204 -20.19 -3.44 -16.83
N ALA A 205 -19.01 -2.86 -16.61
CA ALA A 205 -18.85 -1.52 -16.08
C ALA A 205 -18.30 -0.59 -17.17
N ASN A 206 -18.96 0.56 -17.35
CA ASN A 206 -18.58 1.59 -18.30
C ASN A 206 -18.17 2.86 -17.54
N VAL A 207 -17.01 3.42 -17.89
CA VAL A 207 -16.46 4.64 -17.30
C VAL A 207 -16.70 5.81 -18.22
N PHE A 208 -17.28 6.87 -17.69
CA PHE A 208 -17.49 8.14 -18.36
C PHE A 208 -16.79 9.25 -17.58
N VAL A 209 -16.16 10.19 -18.30
CA VAL A 209 -15.57 11.40 -17.72
C VAL A 209 -16.20 12.60 -18.44
N ASP A 210 -16.90 13.46 -17.70
CA ASP A 210 -17.71 14.57 -18.22
C ASP A 210 -18.68 14.13 -19.34
N GLY A 211 -19.33 12.98 -19.15
CA GLY A 211 -20.25 12.39 -20.12
C GLY A 211 -19.60 11.72 -21.33
N LYS A 212 -18.27 11.83 -21.50
CA LYS A 212 -17.53 11.15 -22.57
C LYS A 212 -17.12 9.74 -22.14
N PHE A 213 -17.45 8.75 -22.96
CA PHE A 213 -17.04 7.36 -22.73
C PHE A 213 -15.51 7.22 -22.79
N ILE A 214 -14.92 6.65 -21.74
CA ILE A 214 -13.47 6.43 -21.63
C ILE A 214 -13.12 4.96 -21.76
N ALA A 215 -13.75 4.07 -21.00
CA ALA A 215 -13.40 2.65 -20.96
C ALA A 215 -14.59 1.77 -20.57
N SER A 216 -14.47 0.47 -20.86
CA SER A 216 -15.42 -0.56 -20.45
C SER A 216 -14.68 -1.85 -20.13
N ALA A 217 -15.16 -2.59 -19.13
CA ALA A 217 -14.71 -3.94 -18.84
C ALA A 217 -15.89 -4.82 -18.37
N SER A 218 -15.76 -6.12 -18.60
CA SER A 218 -16.75 -7.13 -18.19
C SER A 218 -16.12 -8.15 -17.23
N SER A 219 -16.89 -8.59 -16.24
CA SER A 219 -16.50 -9.65 -15.31
C SER A 219 -17.72 -10.37 -14.75
N ALA A 220 -17.53 -11.55 -14.16
CA ALA A 220 -18.61 -12.28 -13.47
C ALA A 220 -19.15 -11.49 -12.26
N GLN A 221 -18.32 -10.64 -11.64
CA GLN A 221 -18.68 -9.82 -10.49
C GLN A 221 -18.68 -8.33 -10.83
N LYS A 222 -19.63 -7.61 -10.22
CA LYS A 222 -19.82 -6.17 -10.41
C LYS A 222 -18.57 -5.35 -10.05
N ASP A 223 -17.99 -5.64 -8.89
CA ASP A 223 -16.88 -4.86 -8.35
C ASP A 223 -15.58 -5.11 -9.12
N LEU A 224 -15.33 -6.34 -9.58
CA LEU A 224 -14.21 -6.66 -10.47
C LEU A 224 -14.36 -5.99 -11.85
N ALA A 225 -15.56 -5.98 -12.44
CA ALA A 225 -15.79 -5.28 -13.69
C ALA A 225 -15.49 -3.77 -13.57
N LYS A 226 -15.90 -3.16 -12.44
CA LYS A 226 -15.64 -1.76 -12.13
C LYS A 226 -14.14 -1.47 -11.97
N LEU A 227 -13.43 -2.34 -11.26
CA LEU A 227 -11.99 -2.23 -11.03
C LEU A 227 -11.22 -2.29 -12.35
N GLU A 228 -11.53 -3.27 -13.20
CA GLU A 228 -10.85 -3.45 -14.48
C GLU A 228 -11.16 -2.32 -15.47
N ALA A 229 -12.40 -1.84 -15.50
CA ALA A 229 -12.78 -0.69 -16.30
C ALA A 229 -12.04 0.58 -15.87
N ALA A 230 -11.76 0.73 -14.57
CA ALA A 230 -10.99 1.85 -14.04
C ALA A 230 -9.49 1.75 -14.40
N LYS A 231 -8.87 0.56 -14.41
CA LYS A 231 -7.50 0.37 -14.91
C LYS A 231 -7.36 0.80 -16.35
N ILE A 232 -8.23 0.27 -17.23
CA ILE A 232 -8.24 0.62 -18.65
C ILE A 232 -8.47 2.14 -18.84
N ALA A 233 -9.30 2.75 -18.00
CA ALA A 233 -9.53 4.18 -18.03
C ALA A 233 -8.29 4.99 -17.64
N LEU A 234 -7.55 4.56 -16.61
CA LEU A 234 -6.29 5.18 -16.21
C LEU A 234 -5.25 5.10 -17.33
N ASP A 235 -5.08 3.93 -17.95
CA ASP A 235 -4.14 3.74 -19.07
C ASP A 235 -4.51 4.63 -20.27
N ARG A 236 -5.81 4.73 -20.58
CA ARG A 236 -6.31 5.63 -21.64
C ARG A 236 -6.11 7.10 -21.31
N LEU A 237 -6.31 7.51 -20.06
CA LEU A 237 -6.10 8.89 -19.65
C LEU A 237 -4.61 9.27 -19.54
N ALA A 238 -3.74 8.28 -19.31
CA ALA A 238 -2.30 8.43 -19.39
C ALA A 238 -1.81 8.55 -20.85
N SER A 239 -2.41 7.80 -21.77
CA SER A 239 -2.05 7.82 -23.21
C SER A 239 -2.68 8.98 -24.01
N LEU A 240 -3.77 9.58 -23.51
CA LEU A 240 -4.35 10.82 -24.06
C LEU A 240 -3.57 12.09 -23.68
N VAL A 241 -2.49 11.94 -22.92
CA VAL A 241 -1.47 12.96 -22.77
C VAL A 241 -0.58 12.83 -24.03
N PRO A 242 -0.57 13.79 -24.98
CA PRO A 242 0.55 13.86 -25.91
C PRO A 242 1.84 13.89 -25.05
N PRO A 243 2.95 13.27 -25.47
CA PRO A 243 4.20 13.39 -24.73
C PRO A 243 4.38 14.87 -24.39
N PRO A 244 4.61 15.22 -23.11
CA PRO A 244 4.55 16.60 -22.69
C PRO A 244 5.43 17.40 -23.64
N THR A 245 4.82 18.34 -24.36
CA THR A 245 5.55 19.37 -25.12
C THR A 245 6.44 20.08 -24.12
N SER A 246 7.68 19.61 -24.01
CA SER A 246 8.83 20.33 -23.44
C SER A 246 8.46 21.30 -22.30
N VAL A 247 7.66 20.83 -21.33
CA VAL A 247 7.58 21.49 -20.04
C VAL A 247 8.74 20.91 -19.26
N LYS A 248 9.82 21.69 -19.17
CA LYS A 248 10.98 21.39 -18.33
C LYS A 248 10.46 20.88 -16.98
N PRO A 249 10.87 19.69 -16.52
CA PRO A 249 10.51 19.23 -15.19
C PRO A 249 11.06 20.25 -14.20
N SER A 250 10.21 20.68 -13.27
CA SER A 250 10.66 21.38 -12.07
C SER A 250 11.79 20.55 -11.46
N SER A 251 12.97 21.16 -11.44
CA SER A 251 14.26 20.50 -11.34
C SER A 251 14.61 20.04 -9.93
N ARG A 252 13.82 19.14 -9.33
CA ARG A 252 14.15 18.68 -7.95
C ARG A 252 14.13 17.19 -7.65
N ASN A 253 13.42 16.32 -8.36
CA ASN A 253 13.46 14.88 -8.05
C ASN A 253 13.78 14.06 -9.30
N ILE A 254 15.02 13.58 -9.43
CA ILE A 254 15.35 12.49 -10.36
C ILE A 254 14.95 11.20 -9.67
N GLU A 255 13.98 10.46 -10.23
CA GLU A 255 13.66 9.11 -9.78
C GLU A 255 14.85 8.18 -10.08
N LEU A 256 15.38 7.55 -9.03
CA LEU A 256 16.48 6.60 -9.12
C LEU A 256 15.94 5.17 -9.07
N ASN A 257 16.00 4.45 -10.18
CA ASN A 257 15.69 3.03 -10.22
C ASN A 257 16.92 2.22 -9.80
N PHE A 258 16.85 1.61 -8.61
CA PHE A 258 17.89 0.75 -8.08
C PHE A 258 17.72 -0.70 -8.55
N PHE A 259 18.84 -1.35 -8.84
CA PHE A 259 18.89 -2.78 -9.14
C PHE A 259 20.21 -3.37 -8.62
N THR A 260 20.24 -4.69 -8.45
CA THR A 260 21.46 -5.45 -8.15
C THR A 260 22.14 -5.87 -9.44
N ASP A 261 23.42 -5.53 -9.61
CA ASP A 261 24.19 -5.92 -10.79
C ASP A 261 24.73 -7.36 -10.70
N GLU A 262 25.36 -7.82 -11.80
CA GLU A 262 25.89 -9.20 -11.93
C GLU A 262 26.96 -9.54 -10.86
N ASP A 263 27.59 -8.53 -10.25
CA ASP A 263 28.58 -8.69 -9.19
C ASP A 263 27.94 -8.57 -7.78
N GLY A 264 26.60 -8.50 -7.70
CA GLY A 264 25.84 -8.39 -6.45
C GLY A 264 25.85 -6.99 -5.82
N ASN A 265 26.32 -5.96 -6.54
CA ASN A 265 26.39 -4.59 -6.02
C ASN A 265 25.13 -3.80 -6.37
N MET A 266 24.79 -2.85 -5.50
CA MET A 266 23.71 -1.89 -5.76
C MET A 266 24.10 -0.91 -6.86
N SER A 267 23.27 -0.81 -7.89
CA SER A 267 23.50 0.02 -9.07
C SER A 267 22.24 0.79 -9.46
N ILE A 268 22.42 1.88 -10.22
CA ILE A 268 21.35 2.74 -10.71
C ILE A 268 21.25 2.57 -12.22
N GLU A 269 20.05 2.30 -12.72
CA GLU A 269 19.83 2.13 -14.16
C GLU A 269 20.24 3.42 -14.91
N ALA A 270 20.91 3.30 -16.06
CA ALA A 270 21.38 4.44 -16.85
C ALA A 270 22.12 5.54 -16.05
N ALA A 271 22.86 5.18 -14.99
CA ALA A 271 23.45 6.13 -14.04
C ALA A 271 24.27 7.27 -14.67
N LYS A 272 25.08 7.00 -15.70
CA LYS A 272 25.84 8.05 -16.39
C LYS A 272 24.96 9.12 -17.03
N HIS A 273 23.85 8.70 -17.64
CA HIS A 273 22.90 9.62 -18.27
C HIS A 273 22.20 10.46 -17.20
N ARG A 274 21.71 9.81 -16.15
CA ARG A 274 21.04 10.47 -15.02
C ARG A 274 21.95 11.46 -14.30
N LEU A 275 23.22 11.11 -14.08
CA LEU A 275 24.19 12.03 -13.48
C LEU A 275 24.50 13.24 -14.38
N HIS A 276 24.57 13.04 -15.71
CA HIS A 276 24.73 14.14 -16.65
C HIS A 276 23.53 15.10 -16.61
N GLU A 277 22.30 14.56 -16.65
CA GLU A 277 21.07 15.35 -16.51
C GLU A 277 20.99 16.09 -15.17
N TYR A 278 21.39 15.42 -14.07
CA TYR A 278 21.45 16.03 -12.74
C TYR A 278 22.39 17.24 -12.72
N CYS A 279 23.60 17.09 -13.25
CA CYS A 279 24.58 18.19 -13.32
C CYS A 279 24.09 19.34 -14.22
N GLU A 280 23.48 19.01 -15.37
CA GLU A 280 22.94 20.00 -16.30
C GLU A 280 21.81 20.82 -15.68
N SER A 281 20.88 20.15 -14.97
CA SER A 281 19.76 20.80 -14.29
C SER A 281 20.21 21.80 -13.21
N ARG A 282 21.35 21.52 -12.55
CA ARG A 282 21.96 22.38 -11.52
C ARG A 282 23.04 23.33 -12.07
N ARG A 283 23.21 23.40 -13.39
CA ARG A 283 24.23 24.21 -14.09
C ARG A 283 25.67 23.91 -13.66
N TRP A 284 25.95 22.72 -13.13
CA TRP A 284 27.28 22.26 -12.74
C TRP A 284 28.14 21.88 -13.96
N SER A 285 29.43 21.60 -13.75
CA SER A 285 30.27 21.08 -14.82
C SER A 285 29.80 19.69 -15.24
N LYS A 286 30.05 19.32 -16.51
CA LYS A 286 29.79 17.94 -16.97
C LYS A 286 30.63 16.95 -16.14
N PRO A 287 30.10 15.76 -15.80
CA PRO A 287 30.87 14.74 -15.10
C PRO A 287 32.07 14.28 -15.93
N VAL A 288 33.26 14.28 -15.33
CA VAL A 288 34.50 13.81 -15.95
C VAL A 288 34.84 12.44 -15.38
N TYR A 289 35.04 11.46 -16.25
CA TYR A 289 35.34 10.08 -15.86
C TYR A 289 36.81 9.75 -16.12
N SER A 290 37.48 9.16 -15.14
CA SER A 290 38.89 8.74 -15.22
C SER A 290 39.02 7.29 -14.78
N ILE A 291 39.84 6.50 -15.48
CA ILE A 291 40.14 5.12 -15.08
C ILE A 291 41.30 5.17 -14.09
N GLU A 292 41.04 4.76 -12.86
CA GLU A 292 42.03 4.79 -11.76
C GLU A 292 42.84 3.49 -11.71
N LYS A 293 42.23 2.37 -12.09
CA LYS A 293 42.87 1.06 -12.10
C LYS A 293 42.43 0.28 -13.33
N ASP A 294 43.42 -0.23 -14.08
CA ASP A 294 43.28 -1.24 -15.12
C ASP A 294 44.22 -2.38 -14.73
N SER A 295 43.65 -3.51 -14.30
CA SER A 295 44.43 -4.63 -13.77
C SER A 295 43.87 -5.97 -14.23
N GLY A 296 44.68 -7.01 -14.17
CA GLY A 296 44.30 -8.36 -14.55
C GLY A 296 44.79 -8.78 -15.94
N PRO A 297 44.82 -10.09 -16.22
CA PRO A 297 45.22 -10.63 -17.51
C PRO A 297 44.18 -10.26 -18.59
N SER A 298 44.57 -10.30 -19.88
CA SER A 298 43.69 -9.88 -20.98
C SER A 298 42.33 -10.59 -21.04
N HIS A 299 42.20 -11.77 -20.44
CA HIS A 299 40.96 -12.55 -20.36
C HIS A 299 40.14 -12.30 -19.08
N GLU A 300 40.65 -11.51 -18.14
CA GLU A 300 39.98 -11.19 -16.87
C GLU A 300 40.36 -9.77 -16.41
N ARG A 301 40.23 -8.80 -17.32
CA ARG A 301 40.52 -7.39 -17.01
C ARG A 301 39.48 -6.81 -16.05
N ARG A 302 39.96 -6.02 -15.10
CA ARG A 302 39.21 -5.35 -14.05
C ARG A 302 39.50 -3.86 -14.09
N PHE A 303 38.45 -3.04 -14.11
CA PHE A 303 38.51 -1.59 -14.21
C PHE A 303 37.86 -0.93 -13.00
N ILE A 304 38.52 0.07 -12.43
CA ILE A 304 37.92 1.00 -11.46
C ILE A 304 37.90 2.38 -12.12
N CYS A 305 36.74 3.02 -12.08
CA CYS A 305 36.56 4.37 -12.62
C CYS A 305 36.16 5.31 -11.48
N SER A 306 36.66 6.54 -11.52
CA SER A 306 36.13 7.64 -10.74
C SER A 306 35.43 8.67 -11.61
N VAL A 307 34.49 9.38 -11.00
CA VAL A 307 33.79 10.50 -11.61
C VAL A 307 33.99 11.74 -10.77
N GLN A 308 34.28 12.86 -11.44
CA GLN A 308 34.49 14.16 -10.84
C GLN A 308 33.45 15.17 -11.37
N ILE A 309 32.85 15.93 -10.46
CA ILE A 309 31.94 17.05 -10.77
C ILE A 309 32.37 18.30 -10.00
N THR A 310 32.18 19.47 -10.61
CA THR A 310 32.47 20.77 -9.99
C THR A 310 31.17 21.54 -9.82
N MET A 311 30.81 21.85 -8.57
CA MET A 311 29.59 22.58 -8.21
C MET A 311 29.85 24.08 -8.27
N LYS A 312 29.14 24.79 -9.16
CA LYS A 312 29.42 26.22 -9.43
C LYS A 312 29.07 27.17 -8.28
N GLU A 313 28.14 26.79 -7.41
CA GLU A 313 27.67 27.66 -6.32
C GLU A 313 28.66 27.75 -5.15
N GLU A 314 29.54 26.76 -4.98
CA GLU A 314 30.48 26.67 -3.84
C GLU A 314 31.95 26.46 -4.26
N ALA A 315 32.25 26.40 -5.57
CA ALA A 315 33.55 25.99 -6.12
C ALA A 315 34.06 24.65 -5.56
N ARG A 316 33.14 23.78 -5.11
CA ARG A 316 33.44 22.48 -4.51
C ARG A 316 33.59 21.43 -5.60
N ILE A 317 34.68 20.67 -5.53
CA ILE A 317 34.94 19.52 -6.40
C ILE A 317 34.58 18.25 -5.61
N LEU A 318 33.71 17.43 -6.18
CA LEU A 318 33.36 16.12 -5.64
C LEU A 318 33.91 15.05 -6.58
N GLN A 319 34.69 14.11 -6.04
CA GLN A 319 35.24 12.97 -6.77
C GLN A 319 34.92 11.69 -6.01
N ILE A 320 34.34 10.70 -6.70
CA ILE A 320 33.95 9.42 -6.14
C ILE A 320 34.33 8.29 -7.09
N SER A 321 34.87 7.21 -6.52
CA SER A 321 35.23 5.98 -7.25
C SER A 321 34.10 4.95 -7.17
N GLY A 322 33.84 4.28 -8.28
CA GLY A 322 32.88 3.17 -8.36
C GLY A 322 33.48 1.83 -7.96
N TYR A 323 32.67 0.78 -8.04
CA TYR A 323 33.12 -0.60 -7.85
C TYR A 323 33.96 -1.09 -9.03
N GLU A 324 34.75 -2.14 -8.78
CA GLU A 324 35.55 -2.81 -9.80
C GLU A 324 34.64 -3.59 -10.76
N LYS A 325 34.83 -3.41 -12.08
CA LYS A 325 34.00 -4.02 -13.13
C LYS A 325 34.84 -4.63 -14.26
N SER A 326 34.27 -5.61 -14.96
CA SER A 326 34.92 -6.30 -16.08
C SER A 326 35.00 -5.45 -17.37
N ARG A 327 34.20 -4.37 -17.48
CA ARG A 327 34.18 -3.46 -18.64
C ARG A 327 34.28 -2.01 -18.20
N VAL A 328 35.00 -1.21 -18.99
CA VAL A 328 35.15 0.24 -18.78
C VAL A 328 33.80 0.96 -18.70
N LYS A 329 32.84 0.59 -19.57
CA LYS A 329 31.49 1.19 -19.58
C LYS A 329 30.75 0.96 -18.25
N ASP A 330 30.90 -0.24 -17.69
CA ASP A 330 30.21 -0.64 -16.46
C ASP A 330 30.90 -0.02 -15.23
N ALA A 331 32.23 0.09 -15.25
CA ALA A 331 32.99 0.84 -14.23
C ALA A 331 32.57 2.31 -14.19
N GLN A 332 32.39 2.96 -15.34
CA GLN A 332 31.91 4.34 -15.42
C GLN A 332 30.46 4.48 -14.94
N ASN A 333 29.59 3.52 -15.26
CA ASN A 333 28.21 3.49 -14.73
C ASN A 333 28.21 3.33 -13.21
N SER A 334 29.05 2.44 -12.67
CA SER A 334 29.18 2.24 -11.23
C SER A 334 29.66 3.51 -10.51
N ALA A 335 30.67 4.20 -11.05
CA ALA A 335 31.12 5.50 -10.53
C ALA A 335 30.00 6.54 -10.53
N ALA A 336 29.22 6.60 -11.61
CA ALA A 336 28.07 7.50 -11.70
C ALA A 336 26.96 7.16 -10.69
N SER A 337 26.72 5.86 -10.42
CA SER A 337 25.76 5.43 -9.39
C SER A 337 26.19 5.87 -8.00
N MET A 338 27.45 5.64 -7.64
CA MET A 338 27.99 6.06 -6.34
C MET A 338 27.95 7.58 -6.16
N MET A 339 28.23 8.33 -7.23
CA MET A 339 28.13 9.78 -7.22
C MET A 339 26.68 10.26 -7.05
N LEU A 340 25.71 9.64 -7.73
CA LEU A 340 24.29 9.96 -7.53
C LEU A 340 23.87 9.69 -6.08
N VAL A 341 24.17 8.51 -5.52
CA VAL A 341 23.84 8.20 -4.12
C VAL A 341 24.40 9.25 -3.16
N ALA A 342 25.69 9.58 -3.29
CA ALA A 342 26.32 10.60 -2.44
C ALA A 342 25.68 11.99 -2.59
N LEU A 343 25.23 12.36 -3.79
CA LEU A 343 24.53 13.64 -4.03
C LEU A 343 23.11 13.69 -3.46
N PHE A 344 22.49 12.55 -3.17
CA PHE A 344 21.17 12.47 -2.55
C PHE A 344 21.24 12.33 -1.01
N GLU A 345 22.41 11.94 -0.48
CA GLU A 345 22.69 11.93 0.97
C GLU A 345 23.24 13.26 1.52
N MET A 346 23.71 14.15 0.63
CA MET A 346 24.12 15.54 0.92
C MET A 346 22.94 16.50 0.97
#